data_AF-A0A1E3JVV9-F1
#
_entry.id   AF-A0A1E3JVV9-F1
#
_cell.length_a   1.000
_cell.length_b   1.000
_cell.length_c   1.000
_cell.angle_alpha   90.00
_cell.angle_beta   90.00
_cell.angle_gamma   90.00
#
_symmetry.space_group_name_H-M   'P 1'
#
loop_
_entity.id
_entity.type
_entity.pdbx_description
1 polymer ?
#
loop_
_entity_poly.entity_id
_entity_poly.type
_entity_poly.pdbx_seq_one_letter_code
_entity_poly.pdbx_strand_id
1 'polypeptide(L)'
;MVLLKSPSPLLPSSPDLRWRKSDRRPSILKYTLLLLSILYLAFLACTFGPSSLPLPASVAELTDSWNGEYSWGPAWASSESGRGEGEGREAYVTFLSSVVDPWYLLSTRLLLWQLQHSPSTADLARPFVVLATPSIPSEICEQLEREGAQVKKVELLDGFPVPEGMEANHHWKDQYTKLHIFNQTAFSRLLYLDNDMLLLKSLSPIWDSVPSSFEGVGGMGERSKGMMAEDDTRRRPEEGEVRDYLNAGFLLVKPDGETFEELRGVREYNPFYMEQALLNEYFSWEGDHPWTPLQDQFVSHFPRREQLHDGHYALHAKMWKDEIDREVVDLWETKVGQMEDYFGRL
;
A
#
# COMPACT_ATOMS: atom_id res chain seq x y z
N MET A 1 -25.54 18.38 -4.91
CA MET A 1 -25.05 17.19 -4.18
C MET A 1 -24.67 16.15 -5.22
N VAL A 2 -23.44 16.21 -5.71
CA VAL A 2 -22.93 15.32 -6.76
C VAL A 2 -22.16 14.21 -6.06
N LEU A 3 -22.80 13.05 -5.93
CA LEU A 3 -22.13 11.80 -5.57
C LEU A 3 -21.14 11.47 -6.68
N LEU A 4 -19.84 11.56 -6.40
CA LEU A 4 -18.83 10.89 -7.20
C LEU A 4 -19.13 9.38 -7.10
N LYS A 5 -19.81 8.84 -8.11
CA LYS A 5 -19.84 7.40 -8.34
C LYS A 5 -18.39 6.94 -8.40
N SER A 6 -18.05 5.88 -7.69
CA SER A 6 -16.87 5.05 -7.96
C SER A 6 -16.74 4.91 -9.47
N PRO A 7 -15.52 4.96 -10.05
CA PRO A 7 -15.34 4.66 -11.45
C PRO A 7 -15.99 3.30 -11.72
N SER A 8 -17.20 3.31 -12.31
CA SER A 8 -17.86 2.08 -12.67
C SER A 8 -16.93 1.38 -13.66
N PRO A 9 -16.76 0.05 -13.60
CA PRO A 9 -15.93 -0.67 -14.55
C PRO A 9 -16.61 -0.59 -15.93
N LEU A 10 -16.27 0.47 -16.66
CA LEU A 10 -16.68 0.67 -18.03
C LEU A 10 -15.64 -0.02 -18.91
N LEU A 11 -15.81 -1.33 -19.10
CA LEU A 11 -15.67 -1.87 -20.43
C LEU A 11 -17.03 -1.80 -21.14
N PRO A 12 -17.20 -0.87 -22.08
CA PRO A 12 -17.98 -1.11 -23.27
C PRO A 12 -17.02 -1.35 -24.43
N SER A 13 -17.18 -2.50 -25.08
CA SER A 13 -16.65 -2.79 -26.40
C SER A 13 -16.83 -1.58 -27.34
N SER A 14 -15.73 -1.10 -27.91
CA SER A 14 -15.74 -0.12 -29.01
C SER A 14 -14.66 -0.46 -30.04
N PRO A 15 -14.82 -0.01 -31.29
CA PRO A 15 -14.49 -0.78 -32.49
C PRO A 15 -13.10 -0.48 -33.05
N ASP A 16 -12.53 -1.49 -33.71
CA ASP A 16 -11.52 -1.41 -34.77
C ASP A 16 -10.47 -0.27 -34.67
N LEU A 17 -9.57 -0.37 -33.70
CA LEU A 17 -8.22 0.16 -33.83
C LEU A 17 -7.28 -0.97 -34.27
N ARG A 18 -7.16 -1.12 -35.61
CA ARG A 18 -6.18 -1.99 -36.25
C ARG A 18 -4.77 -1.49 -35.93
N TRP A 19 -4.19 -2.02 -34.86
CA TRP A 19 -2.74 -2.05 -34.72
C TRP A 19 -2.18 -3.06 -35.71
N ARG A 20 -1.27 -2.58 -36.57
CA ARG A 20 -0.48 -3.40 -37.49
C ARG A 20 0.29 -4.44 -36.65
N LYS A 21 -0.20 -5.69 -36.63
CA LYS A 21 0.57 -6.84 -36.13
C LYS A 21 1.90 -6.86 -36.88
N SER A 22 3.02 -6.76 -36.17
CA SER A 22 4.26 -7.32 -36.70
C SER A 22 4.04 -8.82 -36.78
N ASP A 23 4.07 -9.38 -37.99
CA ASP A 23 4.05 -10.81 -38.23
C ASP A 23 5.26 -11.48 -37.55
N ARG A 24 5.10 -11.90 -36.29
CA ARG A 24 5.93 -12.94 -35.70
C ARG A 24 5.13 -14.23 -35.77
N ARG A 25 5.42 -15.03 -36.79
CA ARG A 25 4.91 -16.40 -36.91
C ARG A 25 5.25 -17.16 -35.62
N PRO A 26 4.28 -17.81 -34.94
CA PRO A 26 4.57 -18.61 -33.77
C PRO A 26 5.53 -19.74 -34.15
N SER A 27 6.64 -19.88 -33.43
CA SER A 27 7.66 -20.89 -33.71
C SER A 27 7.09 -22.30 -33.57
N ILE A 28 7.42 -23.19 -34.51
CA ILE A 28 7.11 -24.64 -34.52
C ILE A 28 7.41 -25.32 -33.16
N LEU A 29 8.32 -24.75 -32.37
CA LEU A 29 8.67 -25.17 -31.01
C LEU A 29 7.48 -25.16 -30.02
N LYS A 30 6.53 -24.22 -30.15
CA LYS A 30 5.37 -24.13 -29.25
C LYS A 30 4.35 -25.24 -29.49
N TYR A 31 4.14 -25.61 -30.75
CA TYR A 31 3.24 -26.71 -31.13
C TYR A 31 3.82 -28.08 -30.81
N THR A 32 5.14 -28.24 -30.92
CA THR A 32 5.83 -29.48 -30.54
C THR A 32 5.81 -29.70 -29.04
N LEU A 33 6.01 -28.66 -28.21
CA LEU A 33 5.89 -28.76 -26.75
C LEU A 33 4.46 -29.11 -26.29
N LEU A 34 3.44 -28.48 -26.89
CA LEU A 34 2.04 -28.79 -26.58
C LEU A 34 1.70 -30.25 -26.94
N LEU A 35 2.13 -30.72 -28.11
CA LEU A 35 1.91 -32.10 -28.54
C LEU A 35 2.60 -33.10 -27.60
N LEU A 36 3.84 -32.81 -27.16
CA LEU A 36 4.57 -33.65 -26.21
C LEU A 36 3.87 -33.72 -24.84
N SER A 37 3.31 -32.61 -24.34
CA SER A 37 2.56 -32.60 -23.09
C SER A 37 1.26 -33.41 -23.15
N ILE A 38 0.55 -33.36 -24.28
CA ILE A 38 -0.67 -34.14 -24.50
C ILE A 38 -0.34 -35.64 -24.58
N LEU A 39 0.72 -36.00 -25.29
CA LEU A 39 1.19 -37.39 -25.40
C LEU A 39 1.67 -37.94 -24.03
N TYR A 40 2.32 -37.11 -23.22
CA TYR A 40 2.75 -37.49 -21.87
C TYR A 40 1.57 -37.72 -20.91
N LEU A 41 0.55 -36.86 -20.94
CA LEU A 41 -0.66 -37.03 -20.14
C LEU A 41 -1.47 -38.26 -20.58
N ALA A 42 -1.54 -38.53 -21.88
CA ALA A 42 -2.15 -39.75 -22.41
C ALA A 42 -1.35 -41.01 -22.00
N PHE A 43 -0.02 -40.94 -21.97
CA PHE A 43 0.84 -42.02 -21.48
C PHE A 43 0.62 -42.30 -20.00
N LEU A 44 0.55 -41.26 -19.15
CA LEU A 44 0.24 -41.38 -17.72
C LEU A 44 -1.12 -42.01 -17.47
N ALA A 45 -2.15 -41.60 -18.22
CA ALA A 45 -3.50 -42.15 -18.11
C ALA A 45 -3.59 -43.62 -18.57
N CYS A 46 -2.76 -44.03 -19.52
CA CYS A 46 -2.70 -45.42 -20.00
C CYS A 46 -1.82 -46.34 -19.13
N THR A 47 -0.89 -45.78 -18.36
CA THR A 47 0.07 -46.56 -17.53
C THR A 47 -0.38 -46.71 -16.08
N PHE A 48 -1.19 -45.79 -15.57
CA PHE A 48 -1.73 -45.85 -14.21
C PHE A 48 -3.27 -45.87 -14.29
N GLY A 49 -3.87 -47.04 -14.06
CA GLY A 49 -5.33 -47.20 -14.06
C GLY A 49 -6.02 -46.34 -13.00
N PRO A 50 -7.29 -45.97 -13.20
CA PRO A 50 -8.01 -45.04 -12.32
C PRO A 50 -8.45 -45.77 -11.04
N SER A 51 -7.55 -45.92 -10.06
CA SER A 51 -7.91 -46.37 -8.71
C SER A 51 -6.78 -46.12 -7.72
N SER A 52 -6.54 -44.85 -7.39
CA SER A 52 -5.99 -44.44 -6.08
C SER A 52 -5.86 -42.92 -5.99
N LEU A 53 -6.95 -42.23 -5.66
CA LEU A 53 -6.88 -40.92 -5.00
C LEU A 53 -7.95 -40.89 -3.90
N PRO A 54 -7.59 -40.66 -2.62
CA PRO A 54 -8.56 -40.57 -1.52
C PRO A 54 -9.24 -39.20 -1.49
N LEU A 55 -10.55 -39.19 -1.29
CA LEU A 55 -11.34 -37.98 -1.00
C LEU A 55 -11.29 -37.67 0.51
N PRO A 56 -11.05 -36.42 0.94
CA PRO A 56 -11.35 -36.00 2.30
C PRO A 56 -12.84 -35.78 2.52
N ALA A 57 -13.26 -36.02 3.76
CA ALA A 57 -14.62 -36.03 4.23
C ALA A 57 -15.31 -34.65 4.17
N SER A 58 -16.63 -34.75 4.03
CA SER A 58 -17.71 -33.76 4.10
C SER A 58 -17.45 -32.38 4.72
N VAL A 59 -17.88 -31.35 3.98
CA VAL A 59 -18.10 -29.94 4.36
C VAL A 59 -19.26 -29.75 5.37
N ALA A 60 -19.75 -30.84 5.98
CA ALA A 60 -20.92 -30.84 6.86
C ALA A 60 -20.61 -30.47 8.33
N GLU A 61 -19.36 -30.14 8.68
CA GLU A 61 -18.95 -29.79 10.06
C GLU A 61 -18.63 -28.29 10.27
N LEU A 62 -18.91 -27.42 9.29
CA LEU A 62 -18.62 -25.97 9.39
C LEU A 62 -19.85 -25.09 9.70
N THR A 63 -21.02 -25.66 9.99
CA THR A 63 -22.26 -24.87 10.13
C THR A 63 -22.75 -24.63 11.56
N ASP A 64 -21.99 -24.99 12.61
CA ASP A 64 -22.51 -24.96 14.00
C ASP A 64 -21.95 -23.86 14.93
N SER A 65 -21.26 -22.83 14.42
CA SER A 65 -20.77 -21.73 15.29
C SER A 65 -21.34 -20.33 15.03
N TRP A 66 -22.31 -20.20 14.12
CA TRP A 66 -22.88 -18.89 13.76
C TRP A 66 -24.29 -18.72 14.32
N ASN A 67 -24.40 -18.53 15.63
CA ASN A 67 -25.59 -17.95 16.26
C ASN A 67 -25.16 -17.12 17.47
N GLY A 68 -24.95 -15.82 17.23
CA GLY A 68 -24.72 -14.82 18.27
C GLY A 68 -25.03 -13.43 17.71
N GLU A 69 -26.25 -12.94 17.95
CA GLU A 69 -26.64 -11.57 17.69
C GLU A 69 -25.77 -10.61 18.51
N TYR A 70 -25.05 -9.70 17.84
CA TYR A 70 -24.41 -8.56 18.48
C TYR A 70 -25.04 -7.27 17.97
N SER A 71 -25.68 -6.55 18.88
CA SER A 71 -26.24 -5.22 18.70
C SER A 71 -25.12 -4.18 18.66
N TRP A 72 -25.03 -3.42 17.56
CA TRP A 72 -24.09 -2.31 17.41
C TRP A 72 -24.63 -1.03 18.05
N GLY A 73 -23.83 -0.45 18.94
CA GLY A 73 -23.94 0.94 19.38
C GLY A 73 -22.55 1.60 19.28
N PRO A 74 -22.45 2.89 18.95
CA PRO A 74 -21.17 3.56 18.77
C PRO A 74 -20.39 3.70 20.08
N ALA A 75 -19.23 3.03 20.16
CA ALA A 75 -18.37 2.96 21.35
C ALA A 75 -17.56 4.24 21.64
N TRP A 76 -17.71 5.31 20.85
CA TRP A 76 -16.96 6.55 21.07
C TRP A 76 -17.54 7.45 22.17
N ALA A 77 -18.71 7.13 22.72
CA ALA A 77 -19.38 7.95 23.73
C ALA A 77 -19.05 7.59 25.20
N SER A 78 -18.11 6.69 25.48
CA SER A 78 -17.75 6.36 26.88
C SER A 78 -16.33 5.83 27.04
N SER A 79 -15.33 6.72 27.02
CA SER A 79 -14.02 6.44 27.62
C SER A 79 -13.27 7.71 28.04
N GLU A 80 -13.90 8.56 28.87
CA GLU A 80 -13.14 9.44 29.75
C GLU A 80 -13.02 8.78 31.12
N SER A 81 -12.02 7.91 31.28
CA SER A 81 -11.38 7.69 32.59
C SER A 81 -10.06 6.92 32.44
N GLY A 82 -8.96 7.63 32.68
CA GLY A 82 -7.70 7.08 33.18
C GLY A 82 -6.83 6.31 32.18
N ARG A 83 -6.03 7.04 31.39
CA ARG A 83 -4.72 6.53 30.94
C ARG A 83 -3.65 7.52 31.38
N GLY A 84 -2.60 6.98 32.00
CA GLY A 84 -1.52 7.74 32.61
C GLY A 84 -0.84 8.69 31.62
N GLU A 85 -0.45 9.85 32.14
CA GLU A 85 0.45 10.80 31.49
C GLU A 85 1.79 10.09 31.22
N GLY A 86 2.01 9.61 29.98
CA GLY A 86 3.29 8.99 29.62
C GLY A 86 3.36 8.24 28.28
N GLU A 87 2.26 7.68 27.76
CA GLU A 87 2.26 7.01 26.45
C GLU A 87 1.52 7.88 25.43
N GLY A 88 2.29 8.58 24.59
CA GLY A 88 1.72 9.35 23.48
C GLY A 88 0.91 8.44 22.53
N ARG A 89 -0.03 9.04 21.81
CA ARG A 89 -0.98 8.33 20.94
C ARG A 89 -0.29 7.84 19.66
N GLU A 90 -0.61 6.64 19.19
CA GLU A 90 -0.15 6.11 17.89
C GLU A 90 -1.21 6.32 16.80
N ALA A 91 -0.80 6.43 15.53
CA ALA A 91 -1.73 6.58 14.42
C ALA A 91 -1.22 6.03 13.09
N TYR A 92 -2.15 5.64 12.23
CA TYR A 92 -1.86 5.41 10.81
C TYR A 92 -1.96 6.73 10.06
N VAL A 93 -1.08 6.96 9.09
CA VAL A 93 -1.04 8.19 8.29
C VAL A 93 -0.93 7.87 6.81
N THR A 94 -1.65 8.61 5.98
CA THR A 94 -1.43 8.61 4.53
C THR A 94 -1.37 10.05 4.00
N PHE A 95 -0.96 10.21 2.75
CA PHE A 95 -0.86 11.49 2.06
C PHE A 95 -1.70 11.51 0.79
N LEU A 96 -2.47 12.58 0.61
CA LEU A 96 -3.31 12.80 -0.57
C LEU A 96 -3.00 14.18 -1.16
N SER A 97 -2.22 14.21 -2.24
CA SER A 97 -1.83 15.45 -2.94
C SER A 97 -2.71 15.83 -4.12
N SER A 98 -3.35 14.86 -4.75
CA SER A 98 -4.17 15.09 -5.94
C SER A 98 -5.29 14.07 -6.07
N VAL A 99 -6.40 14.54 -6.62
CA VAL A 99 -7.56 13.72 -7.01
C VAL A 99 -7.88 13.86 -8.50
N VAL A 100 -6.92 14.37 -9.30
CA VAL A 100 -7.06 14.47 -10.76
C VAL A 100 -7.20 13.07 -11.36
N ASP A 101 -6.37 12.13 -10.90
CA ASP A 101 -6.61 10.71 -11.10
C ASP A 101 -7.51 10.21 -9.94
N PRO A 102 -8.77 9.81 -10.23
CA PRO A 102 -9.72 9.40 -9.20
C PRO A 102 -9.28 8.15 -8.44
N TRP A 103 -8.35 7.36 -8.98
CA TRP A 103 -7.84 6.16 -8.31
C TRP A 103 -7.11 6.46 -7.01
N TYR A 104 -6.48 7.64 -6.86
CA TYR A 104 -5.84 8.02 -5.59
C TYR A 104 -6.86 8.27 -4.47
N LEU A 105 -8.00 8.90 -4.80
CA LEU A 105 -9.09 9.05 -3.83
C LEU A 105 -9.71 7.68 -3.49
N LEU A 106 -9.98 6.84 -4.50
CA LEU A 106 -10.50 5.50 -4.27
C LEU A 106 -9.57 4.69 -3.35
N SER A 107 -8.27 4.74 -3.60
CA SER A 107 -7.28 3.98 -2.83
C SER A 107 -7.10 4.54 -1.42
N THR A 108 -7.19 5.86 -1.23
CA THR A 108 -7.25 6.50 0.10
C THR A 108 -8.45 6.02 0.89
N ARG A 109 -9.65 5.98 0.27
CA ARG A 109 -10.86 5.44 0.90
C ARG A 109 -10.73 3.96 1.21
N LEU A 110 -10.10 3.18 0.32
CA LEU A 110 -9.86 1.76 0.53
C LEU A 110 -8.95 1.54 1.72
N LEU A 111 -7.86 2.30 1.82
CA LEU A 111 -6.95 2.22 2.96
C LEU A 111 -7.65 2.60 4.28
N LEU A 112 -8.44 3.68 4.29
CA LEU A 112 -9.30 4.04 5.41
C LEU A 112 -10.22 2.88 5.81
N TRP A 113 -10.92 2.29 4.84
CA TRP A 113 -11.81 1.16 5.10
C TRP A 113 -11.09 -0.06 5.65
N GLN A 114 -9.94 -0.41 5.08
CA GLN A 114 -9.14 -1.54 5.57
C GLN A 114 -8.69 -1.33 7.02
N LEU A 115 -8.29 -0.11 7.39
CA LEU A 115 -7.78 0.19 8.73
C LEU A 115 -8.85 0.47 9.78
N GLN A 116 -10.04 0.95 9.39
CA GLN A 116 -11.07 1.41 10.33
C GLN A 116 -12.37 0.63 10.29
N HIS A 117 -12.62 -0.20 9.26
CA HIS A 117 -13.94 -0.82 9.06
C HIS A 117 -13.90 -2.30 8.68
N SER A 118 -12.82 -2.75 8.03
CA SER A 118 -12.70 -4.12 7.53
C SER A 118 -12.52 -5.13 8.68
N PRO A 119 -13.36 -6.18 8.79
CA PRO A 119 -13.28 -7.15 9.89
C PRO A 119 -11.93 -7.88 10.02
N SER A 120 -11.19 -8.04 8.92
CA SER A 120 -9.93 -8.79 8.89
C SER A 120 -8.67 -7.92 9.04
N THR A 121 -8.79 -6.61 8.87
CA THR A 121 -7.63 -5.70 8.79
C THR A 121 -7.72 -4.51 9.73
N ALA A 122 -8.90 -4.18 10.25
CA ALA A 122 -9.11 -2.99 11.08
C ALA A 122 -8.29 -3.02 12.37
N ASP A 123 -7.87 -1.83 12.80
CA ASP A 123 -7.21 -1.56 14.07
C ASP A 123 -7.80 -0.27 14.66
N LEU A 124 -8.88 -0.44 15.43
CA LEU A 124 -9.66 0.67 15.99
C LEU A 124 -8.98 1.36 17.17
N ALA A 125 -7.85 0.83 17.66
CA ALA A 125 -7.09 1.46 18.73
C ALA A 125 -6.38 2.75 18.28
N ARG A 126 -6.20 2.90 16.95
CA ARG A 126 -5.41 3.98 16.35
C ARG A 126 -6.23 4.69 15.28
N PRO A 127 -6.26 6.03 15.27
CA PRO A 127 -6.95 6.77 14.22
C PRO A 127 -6.21 6.63 12.88
N PHE A 128 -6.92 6.92 11.80
CA PHE A 128 -6.35 7.09 10.47
C PHE A 128 -6.33 8.57 10.10
N VAL A 129 -5.13 9.12 9.89
CA VAL A 129 -4.90 10.53 9.55
C VAL A 129 -4.59 10.66 8.05
N VAL A 130 -5.26 11.58 7.37
CA VAL A 130 -4.97 11.93 5.98
C VAL A 130 -4.34 13.32 5.95
N LEU A 131 -3.06 13.39 5.59
CA LEU A 131 -2.41 14.65 5.26
C LEU A 131 -2.82 15.05 3.84
N ALA A 132 -3.53 16.16 3.71
CA ALA A 132 -4.07 16.63 2.44
C ALA A 132 -3.40 17.95 2.03
N THR A 133 -3.06 18.08 0.75
CA THR A 133 -2.59 19.36 0.21
C THR A 133 -3.74 20.38 0.16
N PRO A 134 -3.44 21.69 0.03
CA PRO A 134 -4.49 22.72 -0.03
C PRO A 134 -5.42 22.58 -1.24
N SER A 135 -4.94 21.96 -2.32
CA SER A 135 -5.68 21.73 -3.57
C SER A 135 -6.79 20.68 -3.45
N ILE A 136 -6.79 19.86 -2.40
CA ILE A 136 -7.87 18.90 -2.16
C ILE A 136 -9.17 19.66 -1.80
N PRO A 137 -10.28 19.47 -2.55
CA PRO A 137 -11.55 20.14 -2.28
C PRO A 137 -12.10 19.83 -0.88
N SER A 138 -12.78 20.79 -0.27
CA SER A 138 -13.40 20.61 1.07
C SER A 138 -14.40 19.47 1.09
N GLU A 139 -15.13 19.25 0.00
CA GLU A 139 -16.12 18.17 -0.10
C GLU A 139 -15.47 16.78 -0.01
N ILE A 140 -14.23 16.65 -0.50
CA ILE A 140 -13.45 15.41 -0.39
C ILE A 140 -12.94 15.23 1.03
N CYS A 141 -12.44 16.30 1.67
CA CYS A 141 -12.06 16.25 3.08
C CYS A 141 -13.25 15.84 3.97
N GLU A 142 -14.40 16.50 3.81
CA GLU A 142 -15.64 16.21 4.53
C GLU A 142 -16.15 14.79 4.25
N GLN A 143 -15.96 14.27 3.04
CA GLN A 143 -16.27 12.87 2.74
C GLN A 143 -15.39 11.92 3.56
N LEU A 144 -14.07 12.09 3.52
CA LEU A 144 -13.13 11.23 4.25
C LEU A 144 -13.38 11.29 5.77
N GLU A 145 -13.70 12.48 6.30
CA GLU A 145 -14.05 12.67 7.72
C GLU A 145 -15.34 11.93 8.09
N ARG A 146 -16.40 12.02 7.27
CA ARG A 146 -17.63 11.23 7.48
C ARG A 146 -17.39 9.73 7.40
N GLU A 147 -16.44 9.30 6.57
CA GLU A 147 -16.03 7.90 6.44
C GLU A 147 -15.09 7.45 7.58
N GLY A 148 -14.67 8.35 8.48
CA GLY A 148 -13.93 8.04 9.71
C GLY A 148 -12.45 8.44 9.73
N ALA A 149 -11.95 9.15 8.72
CA ALA A 149 -10.60 9.71 8.73
C ALA A 149 -10.50 10.98 9.58
N GLN A 150 -9.30 11.29 10.07
CA GLN A 150 -8.93 12.63 10.53
C GLN A 150 -8.18 13.32 9.40
N VAL A 151 -8.79 14.33 8.76
CA VAL A 151 -8.13 15.03 7.66
C VAL A 151 -7.40 16.26 8.19
N LYS A 152 -6.11 16.38 7.85
CA LYS A 152 -5.31 17.56 8.19
C LYS A 152 -4.76 18.18 6.91
N LYS A 153 -5.24 19.38 6.58
CA LYS A 153 -4.65 20.16 5.50
C LYS A 153 -3.26 20.66 5.93
N VAL A 154 -2.26 20.44 5.08
CA VAL A 154 -0.88 20.87 5.30
C VAL A 154 -0.44 21.80 4.18
N GLU A 155 0.50 22.70 4.48
CA GLU A 155 1.07 23.60 3.49
C GLU A 155 1.93 22.84 2.48
N LEU A 156 1.93 23.28 1.21
CA LEU A 156 2.83 22.74 0.22
C LEU A 156 4.28 23.06 0.60
N LEU A 157 5.14 22.06 0.52
CA LEU A 157 6.57 22.25 0.68
C LEU A 157 7.23 22.45 -0.69
N ASP A 158 7.99 23.53 -0.83
CA ASP A 158 8.62 23.96 -2.07
C ASP A 158 10.14 24.17 -1.92
N GLY A 159 10.81 24.56 -3.00
CA GLY A 159 12.24 24.86 -2.99
C GLY A 159 13.16 23.65 -2.92
N PHE A 160 12.64 22.43 -3.12
CA PHE A 160 13.42 21.21 -3.24
C PHE A 160 13.93 20.99 -4.67
N PRO A 161 15.10 20.32 -4.84
CA PRO A 161 15.55 19.84 -6.12
C PRO A 161 14.49 18.95 -6.81
N VAL A 162 14.35 19.14 -8.12
CA VAL A 162 13.50 18.30 -8.98
C VAL A 162 14.38 17.68 -10.07
N PRO A 163 14.07 16.47 -10.56
CA PRO A 163 14.78 15.87 -11.68
C PRO A 163 14.75 16.76 -12.92
N GLU A 164 15.87 16.77 -13.65
CA GLU A 164 15.99 17.50 -14.91
C GLU A 164 14.91 17.04 -15.91
N GLY A 165 14.23 18.01 -16.53
CA GLY A 165 13.16 17.75 -17.49
C GLY A 165 11.79 17.45 -16.87
N MET A 166 11.68 17.44 -15.53
CA MET A 166 10.42 17.24 -14.80
C MET A 166 9.92 18.50 -14.08
N GLU A 167 10.48 19.66 -14.38
CA GLU A 167 10.19 20.94 -13.71
C GLU A 167 8.73 21.38 -13.88
N ALA A 168 8.10 20.97 -14.99
CA ALA A 168 6.70 21.23 -15.32
C ALA A 168 5.71 20.24 -14.67
N ASN A 169 6.19 19.13 -14.09
CA ASN A 169 5.33 18.14 -13.46
C ASN A 169 5.08 18.51 -11.99
N HIS A 170 4.07 19.35 -11.76
CA HIS A 170 3.71 19.85 -10.43
C HIS A 170 3.48 18.74 -9.39
N HIS A 171 3.01 17.56 -9.79
CA HIS A 171 2.80 16.42 -8.90
C HIS A 171 4.06 15.92 -8.21
N TRP A 172 5.23 16.14 -8.81
CA TRP A 172 6.52 15.71 -8.27
C TRP A 172 6.97 16.63 -7.13
N LYS A 173 6.70 17.93 -7.25
CA LYS A 173 6.98 18.91 -6.18
C LYS A 173 6.11 18.63 -4.96
N ASP A 174 4.85 18.26 -5.18
CA ASP A 174 3.92 17.98 -4.10
C ASP A 174 4.33 16.77 -3.25
N GLN A 175 5.15 15.84 -3.76
CA GLN A 175 5.58 14.67 -2.98
C GLN A 175 6.41 15.04 -1.75
N TYR A 176 7.23 16.11 -1.81
CA TYR A 176 7.97 16.60 -0.63
C TYR A 176 7.04 17.02 0.50
N THR A 177 5.78 17.37 0.22
CA THR A 177 4.80 17.70 1.25
C THR A 177 4.51 16.51 2.18
N LYS A 178 4.85 15.27 1.78
CA LYS A 178 4.85 14.10 2.68
C LYS A 178 5.72 14.31 3.92
N LEU A 179 6.76 15.15 3.88
CA LEU A 179 7.63 15.40 5.05
C LEU A 179 6.86 15.94 6.27
N HIS A 180 5.65 16.49 6.11
CA HIS A 180 4.78 16.84 7.23
C HIS A 180 4.45 15.65 8.15
N ILE A 181 4.69 14.39 7.75
CA ILE A 181 4.64 13.21 8.63
C ILE A 181 5.52 13.43 9.88
N PHE A 182 6.72 13.98 9.72
CA PHE A 182 7.66 14.23 10.82
C PHE A 182 7.18 15.32 11.78
N ASN A 183 6.34 16.24 11.29
CA ASN A 183 5.77 17.33 12.10
C ASN A 183 4.48 16.95 12.85
N GLN A 184 4.07 15.68 12.82
CA GLN A 184 2.88 15.21 13.53
C GLN A 184 3.19 14.84 14.99
N THR A 185 3.78 15.77 15.74
CA THR A 185 4.30 15.59 17.11
C THR A 185 3.22 15.39 18.19
N ALA A 186 1.94 15.44 17.82
CA ALA A 186 0.84 15.02 18.69
C ALA A 186 0.78 13.49 18.89
N PHE A 187 1.50 12.74 18.07
CA PHE A 187 1.58 11.28 18.13
C PHE A 187 2.97 10.83 18.58
N SER A 188 3.04 9.75 19.34
CA SER A 188 4.30 9.13 19.76
C SER A 188 4.98 8.36 18.63
N ARG A 189 4.18 7.64 17.84
CA ARG A 189 4.62 6.86 16.68
C ARG A 189 3.56 6.87 15.60
N LEU A 190 4.00 6.86 14.35
CA LEU A 190 3.14 6.84 13.18
C LEU A 190 3.53 5.71 12.25
N LEU A 191 2.55 5.05 11.64
CA LEU A 191 2.78 4.19 10.49
C LEU A 191 2.27 4.92 9.26
N TYR A 192 3.19 5.44 8.47
CA TYR A 192 2.90 5.98 7.15
C TYR A 192 2.72 4.86 6.13
N LEU A 193 1.68 5.02 5.33
CA LEU A 193 1.30 4.13 4.24
C LEU A 193 0.97 4.99 3.01
N ASP A 194 1.61 4.74 1.88
CA ASP A 194 1.11 5.24 0.59
C ASP A 194 -0.32 4.72 0.38
N ASN A 195 -1.14 5.49 -0.35
CA ASN A 195 -2.57 5.20 -0.46
C ASN A 195 -2.89 3.96 -1.33
N ASP A 196 -1.92 3.44 -2.09
CA ASP A 196 -2.00 2.27 -2.97
C ASP A 196 -1.56 0.97 -2.27
N MET A 197 -1.94 0.84 -0.98
CA MET A 197 -1.72 -0.34 -0.15
C MET A 197 -2.93 -1.28 -0.14
N LEU A 198 -2.68 -2.56 -0.41
CA LEU A 198 -3.64 -3.66 -0.22
C LEU A 198 -3.27 -4.44 1.05
N LEU A 199 -4.08 -4.33 2.09
CA LEU A 199 -3.86 -5.04 3.36
C LEU A 199 -4.42 -6.46 3.27
N LEU A 200 -3.62 -7.46 3.61
CA LEU A 200 -4.00 -8.87 3.68
C LEU A 200 -4.48 -9.26 5.10
N LYS A 201 -3.94 -8.59 6.13
CA LYS A 201 -4.27 -8.78 7.55
C LYS A 201 -3.93 -7.53 8.35
N SER A 202 -4.41 -7.46 9.60
CA SER A 202 -4.18 -6.31 10.49
C SER A 202 -2.69 -5.98 10.64
N LEU A 203 -2.34 -4.70 10.49
CA LEU A 203 -0.98 -4.19 10.68
C LEU A 203 -0.59 -4.00 12.15
N SER A 204 -1.52 -4.24 13.10
CA SER A 204 -1.27 -4.02 14.53
C SER A 204 0.01 -4.67 15.10
N PRO A 205 0.54 -5.82 14.62
CA PRO A 205 1.80 -6.36 15.13
C PRO A 205 3.03 -5.48 14.88
N ILE A 206 2.98 -4.50 13.98
CA ILE A 206 4.12 -3.63 13.69
C ILE A 206 4.51 -2.75 14.88
N TRP A 207 3.55 -2.39 15.72
CA TRP A 207 3.75 -1.50 16.87
C TRP A 207 4.61 -2.15 17.96
N ASP A 208 4.66 -3.48 17.97
CA ASP A 208 5.49 -4.29 18.87
C ASP A 208 6.77 -4.80 18.18
N SER A 209 6.92 -4.55 16.87
CA SER A 209 8.06 -5.06 16.08
C SER A 209 9.37 -4.32 16.32
N VAL A 210 9.29 -3.09 16.81
CA VAL A 210 10.43 -2.27 17.25
C VAL A 210 10.16 -1.75 18.66
N PRO A 211 11.20 -1.57 19.50
CA PRO A 211 11.03 -1.07 20.86
C PRO A 211 10.45 0.35 20.85
N SER A 212 9.74 0.74 21.90
CA SER A 212 9.20 2.10 22.04
C SER A 212 10.28 3.19 22.13
N SER A 213 11.52 2.82 22.45
CA SER A 213 12.71 3.68 22.42
C SER A 213 13.29 3.89 21.03
N PHE A 214 12.63 3.37 19.98
CA PHE A 214 13.02 3.59 18.60
C PHE A 214 12.93 5.07 18.23
N GLU A 215 13.96 5.58 17.55
CA GLU A 215 14.06 6.97 17.07
C GLU A 215 14.12 7.00 15.54
N GLY A 216 13.69 8.10 14.93
CA GLY A 216 13.79 8.32 13.49
C GLY A 216 12.81 7.47 12.67
N VAL A 217 13.33 6.74 11.67
CA VAL A 217 12.54 6.03 10.65
C VAL A 217 12.85 4.54 10.62
N GLY A 218 11.80 3.73 10.64
CA GLY A 218 11.82 2.30 10.42
C GLY A 218 11.15 2.02 9.10
N GLY A 219 11.75 1.17 8.28
CA GLY A 219 11.18 0.88 6.97
C GLY A 219 11.83 -0.31 6.30
N MET A 220 11.63 -0.41 5.00
CA MET A 220 12.04 -1.55 4.20
C MET A 220 12.75 -1.06 2.95
N GLY A 221 13.91 -1.63 2.64
CA GLY A 221 14.60 -1.33 1.41
C GLY A 221 13.98 -2.05 0.21
N GLU A 222 13.92 -1.43 -0.95
CA GLU A 222 13.43 -2.11 -2.17
C GLU A 222 14.54 -2.94 -2.84
N ARG A 223 15.70 -2.30 -3.00
CA ARG A 223 16.88 -2.71 -3.77
C ARG A 223 18.11 -2.05 -3.14
N SER A 224 19.29 -2.32 -3.71
CA SER A 224 20.50 -1.59 -3.34
C SER A 224 20.51 -0.13 -3.85
N LYS A 225 21.16 0.78 -3.12
CA LYS A 225 21.35 2.20 -3.48
C LYS A 225 21.88 2.39 -4.91
N GLY A 226 22.96 1.68 -5.25
CA GLY A 226 23.57 1.77 -6.59
C GLY A 226 22.67 1.29 -7.73
N MET A 227 21.72 0.42 -7.41
CA MET A 227 20.74 -0.13 -8.34
C MET A 227 19.49 0.76 -8.53
N MET A 228 19.26 1.68 -7.61
CA MET A 228 18.17 2.67 -7.64
C MET A 228 18.65 4.03 -8.19
N ALA A 229 19.94 4.17 -8.50
CA ALA A 229 20.45 5.38 -9.14
C ALA A 229 19.92 5.46 -10.57
N GLU A 230 18.90 6.31 -10.80
CA GLU A 230 18.39 6.69 -12.12
C GLU A 230 17.76 5.55 -12.94
N ASP A 231 17.26 4.50 -12.29
CA ASP A 231 16.56 3.38 -12.93
C ASP A 231 15.16 3.19 -12.34
N ASP A 232 14.13 3.67 -13.04
CA ASP A 232 12.71 3.46 -12.68
C ASP A 232 12.20 2.05 -13.05
N THR A 233 13.07 1.15 -13.52
CA THR A 233 12.64 -0.23 -13.69
C THR A 233 12.49 -0.87 -12.32
N ARG A 234 11.24 -0.99 -11.88
CA ARG A 234 10.78 -1.77 -10.73
C ARG A 234 11.13 -3.25 -10.90
N ARG A 235 12.41 -3.57 -10.83
CA ARG A 235 12.94 -4.93 -10.85
C ARG A 235 13.09 -5.41 -9.42
N ARG A 236 12.66 -6.65 -9.21
CA ARG A 236 12.83 -7.34 -7.94
C ARG A 236 14.32 -7.50 -7.62
N PRO A 237 14.73 -7.36 -6.35
CA PRO A 237 16.08 -7.69 -5.94
C PRO A 237 16.39 -9.17 -6.16
N GLU A 238 17.65 -9.46 -6.51
CA GLU A 238 18.14 -10.84 -6.56
C GLU A 238 18.29 -11.42 -5.15
N GLU A 239 18.29 -12.75 -5.03
CA GLU A 239 18.49 -13.40 -3.74
C GLU A 239 19.86 -13.04 -3.16
N GLY A 240 19.90 -12.50 -1.94
CA GLY A 240 21.12 -12.03 -1.30
C GLY A 240 21.53 -10.60 -1.67
N GLU A 241 20.77 -9.88 -2.51
CA GLU A 241 21.00 -8.45 -2.76
C GLU A 241 20.78 -7.64 -1.48
N VAL A 242 21.69 -6.70 -1.20
CA VAL A 242 21.56 -5.74 -0.10
C VAL A 242 20.42 -4.77 -0.42
N ARG A 243 19.51 -4.57 0.54
CA ARG A 243 18.34 -3.70 0.41
C ARG A 243 18.50 -2.48 1.31
N ASP A 244 19.46 -1.63 0.97
CA ASP A 244 19.83 -0.41 1.72
C ASP A 244 19.17 0.87 1.21
N TYR A 245 18.31 0.79 0.17
CA TYR A 245 17.53 1.92 -0.33
C TYR A 245 16.09 1.90 0.20
N LEU A 246 15.84 2.70 1.24
CA LEU A 246 14.55 2.84 1.93
C LEU A 246 13.42 3.18 0.95
N ASN A 247 12.33 2.40 0.96
CA ASN A 247 11.07 2.74 0.32
C ASN A 247 10.32 3.79 1.15
N ALA A 248 9.86 4.88 0.54
CA ALA A 248 9.14 5.95 1.25
C ALA A 248 7.62 5.73 1.38
N GLY A 249 7.10 4.61 0.87
CA GLY A 249 5.67 4.26 0.90
C GLY A 249 5.23 3.48 2.13
N PHE A 250 6.16 2.95 2.93
CA PHE A 250 5.85 2.22 4.17
C PHE A 250 6.89 2.56 5.25
N LEU A 251 6.53 3.46 6.17
CA LEU A 251 7.46 4.00 7.17
C LEU A 251 6.85 3.99 8.56
N LEU A 252 7.51 3.34 9.52
CA LEU A 252 7.26 3.55 10.94
C LEU A 252 8.10 4.73 11.40
N VAL A 253 7.48 5.80 11.87
CA VAL A 253 8.13 7.07 12.16
C VAL A 253 7.90 7.44 13.61
N LYS A 254 8.95 7.89 14.31
CA LYS A 254 8.80 8.69 15.52
C LYS A 254 8.82 10.17 15.11
N PRO A 255 7.69 10.89 15.17
CA PRO A 255 7.62 12.27 14.71
C PRO A 255 8.48 13.17 15.58
N ASP A 256 9.22 14.06 14.95
CA ASP A 256 10.08 15.03 15.61
C ASP A 256 10.16 16.32 14.80
N GLY A 257 9.91 17.44 15.48
CA GLY A 257 9.82 18.75 14.84
C GLY A 257 11.18 19.28 14.40
N GLU A 258 12.26 18.92 15.09
CA GLU A 258 13.63 19.28 14.70
C GLU A 258 14.03 18.52 13.44
N THR A 259 13.83 17.20 13.41
CA THR A 259 14.01 16.35 12.23
C THR A 259 13.22 16.87 11.02
N PHE A 260 11.98 17.34 11.23
CA PHE A 260 11.19 17.96 10.15
C PHE A 260 11.86 19.20 9.54
N GLU A 261 12.38 20.10 10.37
CA GLU A 261 13.08 21.30 9.89
C GLU A 261 14.44 20.97 9.25
N GLU A 262 15.15 19.96 9.76
CA GLU A 262 16.38 19.48 9.15
C GLU A 262 16.15 18.88 7.77
N LEU A 263 15.14 18.01 7.62
CA LEU A 263 14.71 17.45 6.33
C LEU A 263 14.33 18.56 5.34
N ARG A 264 13.64 19.61 5.82
CA ARG A 264 13.34 20.81 5.03
C ARG A 264 14.57 21.59 4.60
N GLY A 265 15.73 21.38 5.21
CA GLY A 265 17.02 21.99 4.86
C GLY A 265 17.86 21.18 3.87
N VAL A 266 17.59 19.89 3.67
CA VAL A 266 18.37 19.01 2.80
C VAL A 266 18.18 19.40 1.32
N ARG A 267 19.29 19.66 0.61
CA ARG A 267 19.29 20.08 -0.81
C ARG A 267 20.29 19.32 -1.68
N GLU A 268 21.31 18.71 -1.09
CA GLU A 268 22.38 18.04 -1.83
C GLU A 268 22.08 16.55 -1.95
N TYR A 269 21.36 16.15 -3.00
CA TYR A 269 21.06 14.76 -3.35
C TYR A 269 20.61 14.66 -4.81
N ASN A 270 20.59 13.44 -5.36
CA ASN A 270 19.98 13.20 -6.68
C ASN A 270 18.44 13.08 -6.52
N PRO A 271 17.64 14.00 -7.07
CA PRO A 271 16.20 14.04 -6.81
C PRO A 271 15.38 13.04 -7.63
N PHE A 272 16.01 12.07 -8.33
CA PHE A 272 15.32 11.11 -9.19
C PHE A 272 14.12 10.43 -8.51
N TYR A 273 14.23 10.14 -7.21
CA TYR A 273 13.16 9.61 -6.36
C TYR A 273 12.61 10.62 -5.34
N MET A 274 12.68 11.92 -5.62
CA MET A 274 12.08 13.02 -4.85
C MET A 274 12.30 12.91 -3.34
N GLU A 275 11.24 12.84 -2.54
CA GLU A 275 11.28 12.71 -1.09
C GLU A 275 11.93 11.39 -0.66
N GLN A 276 11.75 10.29 -1.40
CA GLN A 276 12.43 9.03 -1.09
C GLN A 276 13.95 9.17 -1.25
N ALA A 277 14.42 9.89 -2.27
CA ALA A 277 15.85 10.18 -2.42
C ALA A 277 16.36 11.05 -1.26
N LEU A 278 15.61 12.09 -0.89
CA LEU A 278 15.95 12.93 0.27
C LEU A 278 16.03 12.10 1.56
N LEU A 279 15.05 11.23 1.82
CA LEU A 279 15.04 10.35 2.99
C LEU A 279 16.21 9.36 2.97
N ASN A 280 16.66 8.89 1.80
CA ASN A 280 17.81 7.99 1.69
C ASN A 280 19.17 8.69 1.85
N GLU A 281 19.21 10.01 1.58
CA GLU A 281 20.35 10.86 1.90
C GLU A 281 20.42 11.08 3.42
N TYR A 282 19.33 11.57 4.02
CA TYR A 282 19.31 11.93 5.43
C TYR A 282 19.36 10.71 6.36
N PHE A 283 18.54 9.68 6.11
CA PHE A 283 18.45 8.49 6.97
C PHE A 283 19.43 7.37 6.58
N SER A 284 20.50 7.67 5.84
CA SER A 284 21.47 6.65 5.38
C SER A 284 22.02 5.81 6.53
N TRP A 285 22.21 4.50 6.30
CA TRP A 285 22.86 3.60 7.27
C TRP A 285 24.30 3.99 7.62
N GLU A 286 24.97 4.73 6.73
CA GLU A 286 26.33 5.25 6.95
C GLU A 286 26.34 6.66 7.55
N GLY A 287 25.16 7.29 7.68
CA GLY A 287 24.99 8.65 8.20
C GLY A 287 24.66 8.71 9.69
N ASP A 288 24.33 9.91 10.16
CA ASP A 288 24.05 10.18 11.58
C ASP A 288 22.67 9.68 12.04
N HIS A 289 21.76 9.43 11.10
CA HIS A 289 20.36 9.06 11.37
C HIS A 289 19.97 7.74 10.68
N PRO A 290 20.65 6.61 10.91
CA PRO A 290 20.40 5.38 10.17
C PRO A 290 18.97 4.85 10.37
N TRP A 291 18.25 4.57 9.28
CA TRP A 291 16.92 3.97 9.36
C TRP A 291 16.97 2.51 9.87
N THR A 292 15.93 2.09 10.60
CA THR A 292 15.83 0.75 11.19
C THR A 292 15.10 -0.23 10.25
N PRO A 293 15.68 -1.40 9.92
CA PRO A 293 14.99 -2.41 9.13
C PRO A 293 13.76 -2.98 9.83
N LEU A 294 12.63 -3.02 9.13
CA LEU A 294 11.44 -3.76 9.53
C LEU A 294 11.45 -5.18 8.93
N GLN A 295 10.59 -6.04 9.47
CA GLN A 295 10.45 -7.42 8.99
C GLN A 295 9.83 -7.44 7.58
N ASP A 296 10.43 -8.22 6.68
CA ASP A 296 10.03 -8.33 5.27
C ASP A 296 8.55 -8.72 5.06
N GLN A 297 7.95 -9.41 6.02
CA GLN A 297 6.55 -9.81 5.93
C GLN A 297 5.58 -8.64 6.00
N PHE A 298 5.96 -7.47 6.53
CA PHE A 298 5.02 -6.36 6.70
C PHE A 298 4.52 -5.79 5.37
N VAL A 299 5.38 -5.67 4.36
CA VAL A 299 4.98 -5.15 3.05
C VAL A 299 5.79 -5.77 1.91
N SER A 300 5.12 -6.15 0.83
CA SER A 300 5.80 -6.45 -0.43
C SER A 300 5.65 -5.30 -1.41
N HIS A 301 6.77 -4.77 -1.92
CA HIS A 301 6.81 -3.79 -3.01
C HIS A 301 6.72 -4.43 -4.42
N PHE A 302 6.67 -5.76 -4.48
CA PHE A 302 6.54 -6.54 -5.72
C PHE A 302 5.43 -7.56 -5.57
N PRO A 303 4.15 -7.14 -5.66
CA PRO A 303 3.00 -8.01 -5.41
C PRO A 303 2.92 -9.18 -6.37
N ARG A 304 2.71 -10.38 -5.81
CA ARG A 304 2.50 -11.64 -6.52
C ARG A 304 1.50 -12.50 -5.78
N ARG A 305 0.88 -13.44 -6.49
CA ARG A 305 -0.12 -14.35 -5.94
C ARG A 305 0.39 -15.18 -4.76
N GLU A 306 1.68 -15.56 -4.73
CA GLU A 306 2.24 -16.35 -3.63
C GLU A 306 2.16 -15.61 -2.28
N GLN A 307 2.27 -14.28 -2.30
CA GLN A 307 2.25 -13.46 -1.09
C GLN A 307 0.85 -13.38 -0.45
N LEU A 308 -0.20 -13.77 -1.17
CA LEU A 308 -1.55 -13.95 -0.62
C LEU A 308 -1.60 -15.08 0.43
N HIS A 309 -0.61 -15.98 0.41
CA HIS A 309 -0.57 -17.15 1.28
C HIS A 309 0.71 -17.24 2.15
N ASP A 310 1.78 -16.54 1.77
CA ASP A 310 3.08 -16.61 2.48
C ASP A 310 3.19 -15.65 3.69
N GLY A 311 2.05 -15.27 4.28
CA GLY A 311 2.02 -14.52 5.53
C GLY A 311 2.43 -13.04 5.43
N HIS A 312 2.38 -12.42 4.25
CA HIS A 312 2.57 -10.98 4.13
C HIS A 312 1.38 -10.20 4.72
N TYR A 313 1.64 -9.01 5.26
CA TYR A 313 0.60 -8.14 5.84
C TYR A 313 0.01 -7.18 4.83
N ALA A 314 0.83 -6.63 3.94
CA ALA A 314 0.41 -5.68 2.92
C ALA A 314 1.14 -5.89 1.59
N LEU A 315 0.52 -5.45 0.50
CA LEU A 315 1.08 -5.39 -0.83
C LEU A 315 1.01 -3.94 -1.32
N HIS A 316 2.14 -3.40 -1.77
CA HIS A 316 2.28 -2.02 -2.25
C HIS A 316 2.47 -2.01 -3.77
N ALA A 317 1.45 -1.54 -4.48
CA ALA A 317 1.50 -1.24 -5.91
C ALA A 317 0.24 -0.49 -6.35
N LYS A 318 0.30 0.19 -7.49
CA LYS A 318 -0.89 0.78 -8.11
C LYS A 318 -1.71 -0.32 -8.75
N MET A 319 -2.58 -0.96 -7.96
CA MET A 319 -3.39 -2.13 -8.37
C MET A 319 -4.23 -1.89 -9.63
N TRP A 320 -4.54 -0.63 -9.95
CA TRP A 320 -5.30 -0.22 -11.13
C TRP A 320 -4.44 0.04 -12.38
N LYS A 321 -3.11 0.01 -12.27
CA LYS A 321 -2.19 0.45 -13.33
C LYS A 321 -1.02 -0.51 -13.57
N ASP A 322 -0.44 -1.04 -12.50
CA ASP A 322 0.78 -1.84 -12.57
C ASP A 322 0.51 -3.24 -13.13
N GLU A 323 1.51 -3.85 -13.75
CA GLU A 323 1.44 -5.24 -14.22
C GLU A 323 1.55 -6.20 -13.03
N ILE A 324 0.42 -6.64 -12.51
CA ILE A 324 0.30 -7.49 -11.30
C ILE A 324 -0.45 -8.78 -11.65
N ASP A 325 -0.13 -9.87 -10.94
CA ASP A 325 -0.87 -11.12 -11.01
C ASP A 325 -2.38 -10.91 -10.83
N ARG A 326 -3.18 -11.51 -11.72
CA ARG A 326 -4.63 -11.26 -11.76
C ARG A 326 -5.32 -11.61 -10.44
N GLU A 327 -4.86 -12.63 -9.73
CA GLU A 327 -5.41 -13.03 -8.42
C GLU A 327 -5.29 -11.91 -7.36
N VAL A 328 -4.20 -11.14 -7.39
CA VAL A 328 -4.01 -9.99 -6.49
C VAL A 328 -4.96 -8.86 -6.88
N VAL A 329 -5.12 -8.60 -8.18
CA VAL A 329 -6.05 -7.60 -8.70
C VAL A 329 -7.50 -7.97 -8.38
N ASP A 330 -7.89 -9.25 -8.51
CA ASP A 330 -9.21 -9.75 -8.16
C ASP A 330 -9.53 -9.55 -6.66
N LEU A 331 -8.54 -9.76 -5.79
CA LEU A 331 -8.67 -9.49 -4.35
C LEU A 331 -8.86 -7.99 -4.09
N TRP A 332 -8.08 -7.14 -4.77
CA TRP A 332 -8.23 -5.69 -4.67
C TRP A 332 -9.61 -5.22 -5.14
N GLU A 333 -10.08 -5.67 -6.31
CA GLU A 333 -11.43 -5.38 -6.84
C GLU A 333 -12.52 -5.84 -5.85
N THR A 334 -12.36 -7.02 -5.25
CA THR A 334 -13.28 -7.54 -4.23
C THR A 334 -13.35 -6.63 -3.00
N LYS A 335 -12.20 -6.19 -2.47
CA LYS A 335 -12.13 -5.29 -1.31
C LYS A 335 -12.68 -3.90 -1.62
N VAL A 336 -12.45 -3.39 -2.84
CA VAL A 336 -13.09 -2.15 -3.31
C VAL A 336 -14.62 -2.29 -3.31
N GLY A 337 -15.16 -3.40 -3.82
CA GLY A 337 -16.60 -3.67 -3.79
C GLY A 337 -17.16 -3.69 -2.35
N GLN A 338 -16.48 -4.39 -1.44
CA GLN A 338 -16.86 -4.43 -0.02
C GLN A 338 -16.86 -3.05 0.65
N MET A 339 -15.87 -2.22 0.34
CA MET A 339 -15.78 -0.85 0.82
C MET A 339 -16.96 -0.01 0.30
N GLU A 340 -17.22 -0.03 -1.01
CA GLU A 340 -18.29 0.79 -1.58
C GLU A 340 -19.66 0.36 -1.09
N ASP A 341 -19.87 -0.94 -0.91
CA ASP A 341 -21.08 -1.47 -0.28
C ASP A 341 -21.20 -1.00 1.18
N TYR A 342 -20.09 -0.92 1.93
CA TYR A 342 -20.08 -0.44 3.31
C TYR A 342 -20.45 1.04 3.40
N PHE A 343 -19.75 1.90 2.66
CA PHE A 343 -20.00 3.34 2.68
C PHE A 343 -21.32 3.73 2.01
N GLY A 344 -21.83 2.93 1.07
CA GLY A 344 -23.14 3.14 0.45
C GLY A 344 -24.33 2.87 1.39
N ARG A 345 -24.11 2.26 2.56
CA ARG A 345 -25.13 2.01 3.58
C ARG A 345 -25.15 3.05 4.71
N LEU A 346 -24.12 3.89 4.81
CA LEU A 346 -24.06 5.02 5.75
C LEU A 346 -24.86 6.21 5.20
#